data_AF-A0A858RF39-F1
#
_entry.id   AF-A0A858RF39-F1
#
_cell.length_a   1.000
_cell.length_b   1.000
_cell.length_c   1.000
_cell.angle_alpha   90.00
_cell.angle_beta   90.00
_cell.angle_gamma   90.00
#
_symmetry.space_group_name_H-M   'P 1'
#
loop_
_entity.id
_entity.type
_entity.pdbx_description
1 polymer ?
#
loop_
_entity_poly.entity_id
_entity_poly.type
_entity_poly.pdbx_seq_one_letter_code
_entity_poly.pdbx_strand_id
1 'polypeptide(L)'
;MKTGTMLRLLVIFFLAGAIGWASARRVSPEPPISGKPTSVRVDAPKKAAPPRTPEELARWTRERTGLVTDLGYSYGSEPPLTDWSTDELRAALAQGITDPAVVRYGSASKALHALMSEWTRRDPDAAWEWLQQLPSAVMRAMLGSALAKAWPADRAEEAFGFVVEHPDYFAYDGGYSYSPIIQKSFESAAARGPDAVDALMDLIQKNGMQYPIEGMKFPAGFDFAACARSPVTAAFLKRAGKHFFADAWMNQSPEEAFDGIIALNRENGTPITSGLFLGLKRLNEKEPEVMAERARRIGAQTGSLSSEEQALIIQAAAKDLSGEPALLRAYTNAIPDAETRAVANLTAASLMVSKDVPQALIFLEAGSAPETRLDLLEEYLTARPKDAFGWINGADEQGIRQTLTTWNASPERIDDLIKIIKRQKR
;
A
#
# COMPACT_ATOMS: atom_id res chain seq x y z
N MET A 1 -47.70 -4.82 -27.95
CA MET A 1 -47.01 -6.09 -27.59
C MET A 1 -45.50 -5.90 -27.59
N LYS A 2 -44.91 -5.27 -26.57
CA LYS A 2 -43.45 -5.19 -26.33
C LYS A 2 -43.14 -4.94 -24.85
N THR A 3 -43.75 -5.72 -23.96
CA THR A 3 -43.50 -5.68 -22.50
C THR A 3 -42.95 -7.00 -21.96
N GLY A 4 -42.73 -8.01 -22.81
CA GLY A 4 -42.33 -9.35 -22.39
C GLY A 4 -40.82 -9.60 -22.30
N THR A 5 -39.98 -8.73 -22.86
CA THR A 5 -38.52 -8.99 -22.93
C THR A 5 -37.74 -8.33 -21.80
N MET A 6 -38.24 -7.23 -21.21
CA MET A 6 -37.54 -6.47 -20.16
C MET A 6 -37.57 -7.15 -18.78
N LEU A 7 -38.56 -8.00 -18.51
CA LEU A 7 -38.62 -8.75 -17.24
C LEU A 7 -37.66 -9.95 -17.20
N ARG A 8 -37.01 -10.31 -18.32
CA ARG A 8 -36.02 -11.41 -18.34
C ARG A 8 -34.62 -10.98 -17.93
N LEU A 9 -34.24 -9.71 -18.11
CA LEU A 9 -32.95 -9.20 -17.64
C LEU A 9 -32.93 -8.94 -16.12
N LEU A 10 -34.08 -8.65 -15.52
CA LEU A 10 -34.21 -8.45 -14.08
C LEU A 10 -34.36 -9.77 -13.28
N VAL A 11 -34.59 -10.89 -13.95
CA VAL A 11 -34.71 -12.24 -13.34
C VAL A 11 -33.43 -13.08 -13.49
N ILE A 12 -32.44 -12.66 -14.28
CA ILE A 12 -31.12 -13.31 -14.34
C ILE A 12 -30.29 -13.10 -13.04
N PHE A 13 -30.86 -12.45 -12.03
CA PHE A 13 -30.32 -12.45 -10.66
C PHE A 13 -30.76 -13.64 -9.79
N PHE A 14 -31.59 -14.58 -10.29
CA PHE A 14 -31.95 -15.80 -9.56
C PHE A 14 -32.01 -17.04 -10.49
N LEU A 15 -31.21 -18.06 -10.15
CA LEU A 15 -31.13 -19.44 -10.70
C LEU A 15 -30.44 -19.64 -12.06
N ALA A 16 -29.27 -20.28 -12.05
CA ALA A 16 -29.04 -21.54 -12.75
C ALA A 16 -27.70 -22.17 -12.33
N GLY A 17 -27.75 -23.47 -12.00
CA GLY A 17 -26.58 -24.33 -11.92
C GLY A 17 -26.52 -25.32 -13.09
N ALA A 18 -25.38 -26.02 -13.10
CA ALA A 18 -25.05 -27.31 -13.72
C ALA A 18 -24.44 -27.38 -15.14
N ILE A 19 -23.46 -28.31 -15.23
CA ILE A 19 -22.67 -28.84 -16.38
C ILE A 19 -21.39 -28.03 -16.66
N GLY A 20 -20.17 -28.57 -16.79
CA GLY A 20 -19.60 -29.93 -16.79
C GLY A 20 -18.15 -29.85 -17.32
N TRP A 21 -17.25 -30.70 -16.77
CA TRP A 21 -15.80 -30.87 -17.02
C TRP A 21 -15.38 -31.02 -18.51
N ALA A 22 -14.12 -30.93 -19.00
CA ALA A 22 -12.75 -30.79 -18.50
C ALA A 22 -11.80 -30.42 -19.68
N SER A 23 -10.64 -29.79 -19.43
CA SER A 23 -9.46 -29.94 -20.29
C SER A 23 -8.15 -29.50 -19.61
N ALA A 24 -7.16 -30.38 -19.68
CA ALA A 24 -5.83 -30.27 -19.07
C ALA A 24 -4.91 -29.28 -19.83
N ARG A 25 -4.14 -28.49 -19.07
CA ARG A 25 -3.05 -27.63 -19.59
C ARG A 25 -1.74 -28.41 -19.71
N ARG A 26 -1.01 -28.21 -20.80
CA ARG A 26 0.43 -28.48 -20.90
C ARG A 26 1.19 -27.18 -20.68
N VAL A 27 2.18 -27.21 -19.78
CA VAL A 27 3.13 -26.12 -19.55
C VAL A 27 4.40 -26.43 -20.36
N SER A 28 4.86 -25.47 -21.15
CA SER A 28 6.20 -25.45 -21.73
C SER A 28 7.08 -24.47 -20.95
N PRO A 29 8.38 -24.77 -20.74
CA PRO A 29 9.27 -23.93 -19.96
C PRO A 29 9.87 -22.78 -20.77
N GLU A 30 10.04 -21.63 -20.12
CA GLU A 30 10.76 -20.45 -20.61
C GLU A 30 12.29 -20.61 -20.48
N PRO A 31 13.10 -20.00 -21.38
CA PRO A 31 14.55 -20.09 -21.33
C PRO A 31 15.19 -19.02 -20.41
N PRO A 32 16.43 -19.25 -19.91
CA PRO A 32 17.08 -18.36 -18.97
C PRO A 32 17.72 -17.14 -19.65
N ILE A 33 17.52 -15.96 -19.06
CA ILE A 33 18.21 -14.72 -19.43
C ILE A 33 19.49 -14.61 -18.58
N SER A 34 20.65 -14.64 -19.24
CA SER A 34 21.96 -14.43 -18.62
C SER A 34 22.58 -13.13 -19.15
N GLY A 35 22.71 -12.13 -18.29
CA GLY A 35 23.51 -10.93 -18.53
C GLY A 35 24.15 -10.46 -17.22
N LYS A 36 25.49 -10.51 -17.13
CA LYS A 36 26.24 -9.97 -15.99
C LYS A 36 26.46 -8.46 -16.16
N PRO A 37 26.15 -7.62 -15.17
CA PRO A 37 26.39 -6.19 -15.25
C PRO A 37 27.87 -5.85 -14.95
N THR A 38 28.42 -4.93 -15.75
CA THR A 38 29.77 -4.40 -15.63
C THR A 38 29.81 -3.32 -14.53
N SER A 39 30.57 -3.52 -13.46
CA SER A 39 30.76 -2.52 -12.40
C SER A 39 31.84 -1.51 -12.77
N VAL A 40 31.50 -0.23 -12.77
CA VAL A 40 32.45 0.88 -12.86
C VAL A 40 33.02 1.16 -11.46
N ARG A 41 34.35 1.13 -11.32
CA ARG A 41 35.05 1.41 -10.07
C ARG A 41 35.22 2.92 -9.92
N VAL A 42 34.55 3.50 -8.93
CA VAL A 42 34.74 4.89 -8.49
C VAL A 42 35.80 4.91 -7.39
N ASP A 43 36.83 5.73 -7.54
CA ASP A 43 37.87 5.88 -6.52
C ASP A 43 37.30 6.48 -5.23
N ALA A 44 37.69 5.91 -4.08
CA ALA A 44 37.18 6.33 -2.78
C ALA A 44 37.74 7.72 -2.39
N PRO A 45 36.90 8.65 -1.90
CA PRO A 45 37.35 9.96 -1.45
C PRO A 45 38.30 9.85 -0.24
N LYS A 46 39.30 10.76 -0.17
CA LYS A 46 40.22 10.88 0.96
C LYS A 46 39.44 11.14 2.26
N LYS A 47 39.82 10.47 3.35
CA LYS A 47 39.25 10.65 4.71
C LYS A 47 39.29 12.13 5.11
N ALA A 48 38.14 12.77 5.24
CA ALA A 48 38.04 14.10 5.82
C ALA A 48 38.19 13.98 7.35
N ALA A 49 38.92 14.92 7.97
CA ALA A 49 38.98 14.98 9.42
C ALA A 49 37.58 15.31 9.99
N PRO A 50 37.20 14.77 11.15
CA PRO A 50 35.92 15.11 11.77
C PRO A 50 35.87 16.61 12.11
N PRO A 51 34.70 17.26 11.96
CA PRO A 51 34.46 18.62 12.38
C PRO A 51 34.72 18.77 13.87
N ARG A 52 35.47 19.80 14.23
CA ARG A 52 35.86 20.16 15.59
C ARG A 52 35.10 21.37 16.14
N THR A 53 34.43 22.12 15.26
CA THR A 53 33.59 23.26 15.64
C THR A 53 32.14 23.03 15.24
N PRO A 54 31.17 23.72 15.89
CA PRO A 54 29.77 23.63 15.48
C PRO A 54 29.54 24.11 14.04
N GLU A 55 30.30 25.12 13.58
CA GLU A 55 30.24 25.58 12.19
C GLU A 55 30.77 24.53 11.21
N GLU A 56 31.82 23.81 11.60
CA GLU A 56 32.33 22.68 10.81
C GLU A 56 31.33 21.53 10.80
N LEU A 57 30.67 21.23 11.92
CA LEU A 57 29.64 20.18 11.97
C LEU A 57 28.43 20.56 11.12
N ALA A 58 27.97 21.81 11.23
CA ALA A 58 26.87 22.33 10.42
C ALA A 58 27.24 22.37 8.93
N ARG A 59 28.49 22.71 8.58
CA ARG A 59 29.00 22.69 7.20
C ARG A 59 29.12 21.27 6.67
N TRP A 60 29.75 20.38 7.41
CA TRP A 60 29.86 18.96 7.10
C TRP A 60 28.47 18.36 6.88
N THR A 61 27.51 18.71 7.74
CA THR A 61 26.12 18.31 7.59
C THR A 61 25.55 18.86 6.30
N ARG A 62 25.69 20.16 6.00
CA ARG A 62 25.19 20.74 4.75
C ARG A 62 25.84 20.14 3.51
N GLU A 63 27.13 19.83 3.53
CA GLU A 63 27.84 19.22 2.41
C GLU A 63 27.39 17.77 2.19
N ARG A 64 27.24 17.00 3.27
CA ARG A 64 26.86 15.59 3.22
C ARG A 64 25.35 15.38 3.06
N THR A 65 24.52 16.29 3.56
CA THR A 65 23.04 16.29 3.41
C THR A 65 22.55 17.10 2.21
N GLY A 66 23.32 18.06 1.71
CA GLY A 66 23.07 18.76 0.44
C GLY A 66 23.19 17.83 -0.77
N LEU A 67 24.03 16.79 -0.66
CA LEU A 67 24.01 15.64 -1.57
C LEU A 67 22.71 14.82 -1.50
N VAL A 68 21.94 14.93 -0.40
CA VAL A 68 20.69 14.18 -0.19
C VAL A 68 19.46 15.00 -0.63
N THR A 69 19.55 16.33 -0.70
CA THR A 69 18.43 17.18 -1.19
C THR A 69 18.19 17.06 -2.69
N ASP A 70 19.21 16.71 -3.49
CA ASP A 70 19.07 16.53 -4.94
C ASP A 70 18.60 15.12 -5.37
N LEU A 71 18.64 14.14 -4.46
CA LEU A 71 18.37 12.72 -4.79
C LEU A 71 16.95 12.22 -4.45
N GLY A 72 16.07 13.12 -4.00
CA GLY A 72 14.74 12.73 -3.53
C GLY A 72 14.82 11.99 -2.20
N TYR A 73 13.97 12.37 -1.26
CA TYR A 73 13.98 11.86 0.10
C TYR A 73 13.89 10.32 0.16
N SER A 74 14.93 9.69 0.72
CA SER A 74 14.79 8.39 1.39
C SER A 74 15.34 8.54 2.81
N TYR A 75 14.44 8.49 3.79
CA TYR A 75 14.79 8.43 5.22
C TYR A 75 15.53 7.11 5.50
N GLY A 76 16.82 7.00 5.20
CA GLY A 76 17.55 5.75 5.46
C GLY A 76 18.90 5.57 4.80
N SER A 77 19.32 6.48 3.92
CA SER A 77 20.56 6.36 3.15
C SER A 77 21.68 7.31 3.62
N GLU A 78 21.65 7.78 4.87
CA GLU A 78 22.77 8.55 5.40
C GLU A 78 24.03 7.67 5.33
N PRO A 79 25.08 8.12 4.61
CA PRO A 79 26.28 7.31 4.45
C PRO A 79 26.88 7.06 5.84
N PRO A 80 27.23 5.81 6.18
CA PRO A 80 27.68 5.45 7.51
C PRO A 80 28.91 6.27 7.91
N LEU A 81 29.06 6.59 9.19
CA LEU A 81 30.19 7.34 9.73
C LEU A 81 31.32 6.41 10.17
N THR A 82 31.55 5.34 9.39
CA THR A 82 32.50 4.26 9.70
C THR A 82 33.95 4.73 9.80
N ASP A 83 34.25 5.92 9.28
CA ASP A 83 35.58 6.55 9.35
C ASP A 83 35.83 7.32 10.65
N TRP A 84 34.80 7.56 11.46
CA TRP A 84 34.90 8.20 12.78
C TRP A 84 35.06 7.17 13.89
N SER A 85 35.81 7.51 14.94
CA SER A 85 35.86 6.75 16.19
C SER A 85 34.63 7.02 17.07
N THR A 86 34.37 6.14 18.05
CA THR A 86 33.27 6.34 19.01
C THR A 86 33.46 7.63 19.83
N ASP A 87 34.69 7.96 20.22
CA ASP A 87 34.97 9.19 20.97
C ASP A 87 34.69 10.45 20.15
N GLU A 88 35.01 10.44 18.85
CA GLU A 88 34.68 11.55 17.94
C GLU A 88 33.16 11.71 17.77
N LEU A 89 32.40 10.62 17.63
CA LEU A 89 30.94 10.66 17.58
C LEU A 89 30.35 11.27 18.86
N ARG A 90 30.84 10.82 20.03
CA ARG A 90 30.40 11.31 21.34
C ARG A 90 30.71 12.79 21.53
N ALA A 91 31.92 13.21 21.19
CA ALA A 91 32.35 14.59 21.29
C ALA A 91 31.49 15.51 20.40
N ALA A 92 31.27 15.12 19.14
CA ALA A 92 30.45 15.89 18.21
C ALA A 92 28.99 15.96 18.65
N LEU A 93 28.42 14.87 19.17
CA LEU A 93 27.06 14.86 19.68
C LEU A 93 26.91 15.74 20.93
N ALA A 94 27.83 15.64 21.88
CA ALA A 94 27.86 16.47 23.09
C ALA A 94 28.01 17.97 22.75
N GLN A 95 28.85 18.30 21.78
CA GLN A 95 28.99 19.67 21.30
C GLN A 95 27.70 20.14 20.59
N GLY A 96 27.17 19.35 19.68
CA GLY A 96 26.02 19.71 18.86
C GLY A 96 24.74 19.97 19.67
N ILE A 97 24.52 19.27 20.78
CA ILE A 97 23.34 19.54 21.64
C ILE A 97 23.45 20.86 22.43
N THR A 98 24.64 21.46 22.53
CA THR A 98 24.83 22.77 23.20
C THR A 98 24.64 23.95 22.26
N ASP A 99 24.68 23.73 20.94
CA ASP A 99 24.53 24.78 19.95
C ASP A 99 23.05 24.98 19.56
N PRO A 100 22.43 26.13 19.89
CA PRO A 100 21.05 26.41 19.49
C PRO A 100 20.81 26.35 17.98
N ALA A 101 21.83 26.61 17.14
CA ALA A 101 21.72 26.51 15.69
C ALA A 101 21.59 25.06 15.22
N VAL A 102 22.11 24.10 15.98
CA VAL A 102 22.05 22.66 15.68
C VAL A 102 20.78 22.03 16.25
N VAL A 103 20.35 22.49 17.43
CA VAL A 103 19.16 21.99 18.12
C VAL A 103 17.85 22.49 17.50
N ARG A 104 17.85 23.68 16.89
CA ARG A 104 16.65 24.20 16.21
C ARG A 104 16.31 23.37 14.97
N TYR A 105 15.01 23.20 14.72
CA TYR A 105 14.46 22.46 13.59
C TYR A 105 15.20 22.77 12.27
N GLY A 106 15.58 21.73 11.52
CA GLY A 106 16.19 21.91 10.20
C GLY A 106 17.17 20.80 9.81
N SER A 107 18.09 21.10 8.89
CA SER A 107 19.12 20.16 8.45
C SER A 107 20.13 19.81 9.55
N ALA A 108 20.34 20.69 10.52
CA ALA A 108 21.31 20.47 11.58
C ALA A 108 20.84 19.45 12.64
N SER A 109 19.53 19.35 12.91
CA SER A 109 19.01 18.28 13.76
C SER A 109 19.19 16.89 13.13
N LYS A 110 19.18 16.80 11.79
CA LYS A 110 19.51 15.56 11.07
C LYS A 110 20.94 15.09 11.34
N ALA A 111 21.88 16.00 11.54
CA ALA A 111 23.25 15.64 11.93
C ALA A 111 23.29 14.91 13.28
N LEU A 112 22.56 15.43 14.27
CA LEU A 112 22.45 14.80 15.58
C LEU A 112 21.80 13.41 15.47
N HIS A 113 20.78 13.27 14.62
CA HIS A 113 20.17 11.96 14.35
C HIS A 113 21.16 10.99 13.70
N ALA A 114 21.97 11.45 12.74
CA ALA A 114 22.99 10.63 12.08
C ALA A 114 24.06 10.14 13.07
N LEU A 115 24.58 11.05 13.90
CA LEU A 115 25.56 10.77 14.95
C LEU A 115 25.00 9.79 15.98
N MET A 116 23.80 10.05 16.49
CA MET A 116 23.12 9.18 17.46
C MET A 116 22.81 7.80 16.87
N SER A 117 22.37 7.76 15.61
CA SER A 117 22.10 6.50 14.92
C SER A 117 23.37 5.68 14.76
N GLU A 118 24.48 6.30 14.34
CA GLU A 118 25.75 5.59 14.20
C GLU A 118 26.25 5.08 15.55
N TRP A 119 26.21 5.91 16.60
CA TRP A 119 26.64 5.48 17.92
C TRP A 119 25.79 4.30 18.43
N THR A 120 24.47 4.38 18.28
CA THR A 120 23.54 3.29 18.65
C THR A 120 23.85 1.98 17.92
N ARG A 121 24.22 2.02 16.64
CA ARG A 121 24.61 0.80 15.90
C ARG A 121 25.87 0.13 16.45
N ARG A 122 26.80 0.91 17.01
CA ARG A 122 28.09 0.42 17.52
C ARG A 122 27.99 -0.06 18.95
N ASP A 123 27.28 0.70 19.77
CA ASP A 123 27.16 0.48 21.20
C ASP A 123 25.80 1.00 21.67
N PRO A 124 24.73 0.19 21.55
CA PRO A 124 23.37 0.59 21.91
C PRO A 124 23.27 0.95 23.39
N ASP A 125 24.01 0.22 24.24
CA ASP A 125 23.98 0.35 25.69
C ASP A 125 24.58 1.70 26.12
N ALA A 126 25.78 2.04 25.64
CA ALA A 126 26.40 3.32 25.98
C ALA A 126 25.65 4.51 25.37
N ALA A 127 25.12 4.38 24.15
CA ALA A 127 24.32 5.42 23.52
C ALA A 127 23.03 5.69 24.33
N TRP A 128 22.38 4.62 24.80
CA TRP A 128 21.21 4.72 25.66
C TRP A 128 21.54 5.35 27.02
N GLU A 129 22.56 4.88 27.71
CA GLU A 129 22.99 5.42 29.00
C GLU A 129 23.25 6.93 28.90
N TRP A 130 23.93 7.36 27.82
CA TRP A 130 24.15 8.78 27.57
C TRP A 130 22.86 9.56 27.30
N LEU A 131 21.92 8.99 26.54
CA LEU A 131 20.64 9.64 26.25
C LEU A 131 19.85 9.93 27.54
N GLN A 132 19.90 9.04 28.53
CA GLN A 132 19.26 9.22 29.84
C GLN A 132 19.82 10.41 30.63
N GLN A 133 21.11 10.69 30.46
CA GLN A 133 21.80 11.76 31.17
C GLN A 133 21.41 13.16 30.66
N LEU A 134 20.72 13.25 29.51
CA LEU A 134 20.30 14.53 28.97
C LEU A 134 19.20 15.16 29.84
N PRO A 135 19.34 16.41 30.33
CA PRO A 135 18.34 17.02 31.20
C PRO A 135 17.04 17.39 30.46
N SER A 136 17.12 17.66 29.15
CA SER A 136 15.98 18.10 28.34
C SER A 136 15.17 16.91 27.84
N ALA A 137 13.91 16.78 28.31
CA ALA A 137 12.98 15.77 27.83
C ALA A 137 12.72 15.87 26.31
N VAL A 138 12.66 17.09 25.77
CA VAL A 138 12.49 17.32 24.32
C VAL A 138 13.69 16.78 23.53
N MET A 139 14.90 16.99 24.04
CA MET A 139 16.11 16.46 23.41
C MET A 139 16.15 14.93 23.45
N ARG A 140 15.76 14.34 24.60
CA ARG A 140 15.65 12.88 24.73
C ARG A 140 14.65 12.31 23.74
N ALA A 141 13.48 12.92 23.63
CA ALA A 141 12.45 12.51 22.69
C ALA A 141 12.90 12.62 21.22
N MET A 142 13.57 13.72 20.87
CA MET A 142 14.10 13.94 19.52
C MET A 142 15.13 12.85 19.14
N LEU A 143 16.14 12.64 19.99
CA LEU A 143 17.20 11.65 19.74
C LEU A 143 16.74 10.20 19.95
N GLY A 144 15.68 9.98 20.73
CA GLY A 144 15.06 8.66 20.91
C GLY A 144 14.56 8.07 19.59
N SER A 145 14.09 8.90 18.65
CA SER A 145 13.73 8.44 17.30
C SER A 145 14.93 7.90 16.50
N ALA A 146 16.10 8.52 16.65
CA ALA A 146 17.35 8.06 16.01
C ALA A 146 17.82 6.74 16.63
N LEU A 147 17.75 6.64 17.96
CA LEU A 147 18.03 5.42 18.71
C LEU A 147 17.08 4.27 18.28
N ALA A 148 15.76 4.50 18.21
CA ALA A 148 14.81 3.48 17.74
C ALA A 148 15.11 2.98 16.33
N LYS A 149 15.45 3.91 15.42
CA LYS A 149 15.79 3.57 14.04
C LYS A 149 17.04 2.70 13.96
N ALA A 150 18.05 3.03 14.75
CA ALA A 150 19.36 2.39 14.73
C ALA A 150 19.52 1.17 15.65
N TRP A 151 18.52 0.88 16.49
CA TRP A 151 18.57 -0.26 17.40
C TRP A 151 18.82 -1.58 16.67
N PRO A 152 19.73 -2.45 17.15
CA PRO A 152 20.03 -3.72 16.49
C PRO A 152 18.82 -4.66 16.36
N ALA A 153 18.65 -5.29 15.20
CA ALA A 153 17.50 -6.16 14.94
C ALA A 153 17.51 -7.46 15.76
N ASP A 154 18.70 -7.97 16.08
CA ASP A 154 18.92 -9.13 16.98
C ASP A 154 18.62 -8.81 18.46
N ARG A 155 18.47 -7.53 18.81
CA ARG A 155 18.06 -7.05 20.13
C ARG A 155 16.64 -6.47 20.14
N ALA A 156 15.78 -6.88 19.21
CA ALA A 156 14.45 -6.28 19.04
C ALA A 156 13.53 -6.45 20.26
N GLU A 157 13.56 -7.60 20.95
CA GLU A 157 12.72 -7.83 22.14
C GLU A 157 13.12 -6.93 23.31
N GLU A 158 14.43 -6.74 23.49
CA GLU A 158 14.96 -5.83 24.48
C GLU A 158 14.56 -4.38 24.15
N ALA A 159 14.67 -3.99 22.87
CA ALA A 159 14.23 -2.69 22.38
C ALA A 159 12.74 -2.45 22.66
N PHE A 160 11.91 -3.49 22.50
CA PHE A 160 10.48 -3.41 22.78
C PHE A 160 10.22 -3.16 24.27
N GLY A 161 10.84 -3.96 25.15
CA GLY A 161 10.76 -3.74 26.59
C GLY A 161 11.19 -2.33 26.98
N PHE A 162 12.26 -1.86 26.35
CA PHE A 162 12.77 -0.52 26.50
C PHE A 162 11.75 0.58 26.16
N VAL A 163 11.05 0.47 25.01
CA VAL A 163 9.97 1.41 24.63
C VAL A 163 8.83 1.42 25.65
N VAL A 164 8.46 0.23 26.16
CA VAL A 164 7.39 0.09 27.15
C VAL A 164 7.75 0.76 28.47
N GLU A 165 9.00 0.63 28.92
CA GLU A 165 9.47 1.23 30.17
C GLU A 165 9.69 2.75 30.06
N HIS A 166 10.00 3.25 28.87
CA HIS A 166 10.40 4.63 28.63
C HIS A 166 9.61 5.35 27.51
N PRO A 167 8.26 5.39 27.58
CA PRO A 167 7.44 5.93 26.50
C PRO A 167 7.68 7.44 26.25
N ASP A 168 8.14 8.19 27.25
CA ASP A 168 8.45 9.63 27.12
C ASP A 168 9.63 9.91 26.17
N TYR A 169 10.55 8.97 26.02
CA TYR A 169 11.69 9.06 25.09
C TYR A 169 11.27 8.90 23.62
N PHE A 170 10.03 8.51 23.38
CA PHE A 170 9.48 8.30 22.03
C PHE A 170 8.28 9.18 21.73
N ALA A 171 7.97 10.13 22.63
CA ALA A 171 6.85 11.06 22.49
C ALA A 171 7.03 12.10 21.36
N TYR A 172 8.20 12.16 20.71
CA TYR A 172 8.44 13.05 19.57
C TYR A 172 7.60 12.63 18.35
N ASP A 173 7.20 13.64 17.55
CA ASP A 173 6.40 13.46 16.33
C ASP A 173 5.05 12.75 16.59
N GLY A 174 4.29 13.21 17.59
CA GLY A 174 2.99 12.61 17.92
C GLY A 174 3.06 11.23 18.55
N GLY A 175 4.22 10.81 19.05
CA GLY A 175 4.41 9.53 19.73
C GLY A 175 4.68 8.35 18.79
N TYR A 176 5.09 8.59 17.54
CA TYR A 176 5.37 7.51 16.57
C TYR A 176 6.86 7.15 16.47
N SER A 177 7.72 7.81 17.24
CA SER A 177 9.17 7.63 17.16
C SER A 177 9.65 6.22 17.52
N TYR A 178 8.84 5.42 18.23
CA TYR A 178 9.12 4.01 18.52
C TYR A 178 8.78 3.05 17.37
N SER A 179 8.07 3.49 16.32
CA SER A 179 7.61 2.62 15.22
C SER A 179 8.72 1.72 14.63
N PRO A 180 9.97 2.21 14.43
CA PRO A 180 11.06 1.35 13.94
C PRO A 180 11.46 0.22 14.89
N ILE A 181 11.27 0.36 16.20
CA ILE A 181 11.50 -0.72 17.17
C ILE A 181 10.36 -1.72 17.07
N ILE A 182 9.12 -1.25 17.02
CA ILE A 182 7.95 -2.14 16.91
C ILE A 182 8.03 -2.96 15.61
N GLN A 183 8.42 -2.33 14.50
CA GLN A 183 8.65 -3.03 13.23
C GLN A 183 9.69 -4.15 13.38
N LYS A 184 10.88 -3.86 13.93
CA LYS A 184 11.92 -4.89 14.15
C LYS A 184 11.44 -6.00 15.09
N SER A 185 10.63 -5.64 16.09
CA SER A 185 10.03 -6.59 17.02
C SER A 185 9.05 -7.52 16.30
N PHE A 186 8.24 -7.00 15.38
CA PHE A 186 7.38 -7.81 14.52
C PHE A 186 8.19 -8.73 13.61
N GLU A 187 9.25 -8.24 12.97
CA GLU A 187 10.10 -9.05 12.09
C GLU A 187 10.76 -10.20 12.87
N SER A 188 11.24 -9.92 14.09
CA SER A 188 11.79 -10.93 15.01
C SER A 188 10.73 -11.93 15.48
N ALA A 189 9.54 -11.46 15.87
CA ALA A 189 8.43 -12.31 16.24
C ALA A 189 7.98 -13.20 15.07
N ALA A 190 7.88 -12.65 13.87
CA ALA A 190 7.51 -13.38 12.66
C ALA A 190 8.51 -14.49 12.33
N ALA A 191 9.81 -14.25 12.56
CA ALA A 191 10.84 -15.28 12.43
C ALA A 191 10.66 -16.47 13.39
N ARG A 192 9.95 -16.27 14.51
CA ARG A 192 9.61 -17.33 15.49
C ARG A 192 8.23 -17.95 15.26
N GLY A 193 7.42 -17.40 14.36
CA GLY A 193 6.13 -17.95 13.96
C GLY A 193 4.90 -17.16 14.43
N PRO A 194 3.69 -17.62 14.07
CA PRO A 194 2.43 -16.89 14.27
C PRO A 194 2.11 -16.60 15.75
N ASP A 195 2.36 -17.55 16.66
CA ASP A 195 2.07 -17.38 18.09
C ASP A 195 2.93 -16.26 18.72
N ALA A 196 4.17 -16.11 18.28
CA ALA A 196 5.04 -15.03 18.75
C ALA A 196 4.56 -13.66 18.26
N VAL A 197 3.99 -13.59 17.05
CA VAL A 197 3.37 -12.36 16.53
C VAL A 197 2.13 -12.01 17.35
N ASP A 198 1.25 -12.98 17.63
CA ASP A 198 0.05 -12.75 18.47
C ASP A 198 0.43 -12.22 19.87
N ALA A 199 1.43 -12.85 20.51
CA ALA A 199 1.94 -12.41 21.81
C ALA A 199 2.50 -10.98 21.77
N LEU A 200 3.23 -10.62 20.72
CA LEU A 200 3.71 -9.24 20.55
C LEU A 200 2.56 -8.25 20.34
N MET A 201 1.55 -8.62 19.53
CA MET A 201 0.37 -7.78 19.32
C MET A 201 -0.38 -7.53 20.63
N ASP A 202 -0.52 -8.55 21.47
CA ASP A 202 -1.13 -8.42 22.80
C ASP A 202 -0.35 -7.41 23.67
N LEU A 203 0.97 -7.50 23.68
CA LEU A 203 1.82 -6.56 24.41
C LEU A 203 1.70 -5.13 23.89
N ILE A 204 1.66 -4.93 22.57
CA ILE A 204 1.45 -3.61 21.95
C ILE A 204 0.12 -3.03 22.41
N GLN A 205 -0.95 -3.82 22.33
CA GLN A 205 -2.29 -3.39 22.73
C GLN A 205 -2.37 -3.05 24.23
N LYS A 206 -1.82 -3.91 25.10
CA LYS A 206 -1.83 -3.71 26.57
C LYS A 206 -1.11 -2.43 26.99
N ASN A 207 -0.08 -2.04 26.25
CA ASN A 207 0.70 -0.84 26.51
C ASN A 207 0.18 0.40 25.74
N GLY A 208 -0.97 0.31 25.07
CA GLY A 208 -1.55 1.44 24.34
C GLY A 208 -0.70 1.95 23.18
N MET A 209 0.21 1.12 22.66
CA MET A 209 1.08 1.46 21.55
C MET A 209 0.36 1.28 20.22
N GLN A 210 0.80 2.03 19.21
CA GLN A 210 0.26 1.92 17.87
C GLN A 210 1.00 0.87 17.05
N TYR A 211 0.25 0.18 16.21
CA TYR A 211 0.81 -0.80 15.28
C TYR A 211 1.51 -0.09 14.13
N PRO A 212 2.67 -0.60 13.67
CA PRO A 212 3.29 -0.11 12.45
C PRO A 212 2.34 -0.38 11.29
N ILE A 213 2.10 0.65 10.49
CA ILE A 213 1.13 0.57 9.39
C ILE A 213 1.75 -0.01 8.11
N GLU A 214 3.08 0.00 7.98
CA GLU A 214 3.79 -0.27 6.73
C GLU A 214 5.18 -0.89 6.96
N GLY A 215 5.73 -1.54 5.92
CA GLY A 215 7.15 -1.91 5.84
C GLY A 215 7.59 -3.18 6.57
N MET A 216 6.70 -3.87 7.28
CA MET A 216 7.03 -5.13 7.97
C MET A 216 7.43 -6.23 6.99
N LYS A 217 8.49 -6.96 7.33
CA LYS A 217 8.95 -8.13 6.60
C LYS A 217 8.60 -9.40 7.37
N PHE A 218 8.08 -10.38 6.66
CA PHE A 218 7.83 -11.71 7.21
C PHE A 218 8.82 -12.69 6.56
N PRO A 219 9.25 -13.75 7.25
CA PRO A 219 10.08 -14.79 6.64
C PRO A 219 9.29 -15.52 5.55
N ALA A 220 9.99 -16.16 4.61
CA ALA A 220 9.34 -16.99 3.60
C ALA A 220 8.63 -18.18 4.27
N GLY A 221 7.40 -18.46 3.84
CA GLY A 221 6.59 -19.54 4.40
C GLY A 221 5.99 -19.21 5.78
N PHE A 222 5.91 -17.93 6.14
CA PHE A 222 5.20 -17.52 7.35
C PHE A 222 3.72 -17.91 7.29
N ASP A 223 3.20 -18.55 8.34
CA ASP A 223 1.79 -18.98 8.40
C ASP A 223 0.86 -17.81 8.77
N PHE A 224 0.55 -16.99 7.76
CA PHE A 224 -0.38 -15.88 7.91
C PHE A 224 -1.79 -16.33 8.30
N ALA A 225 -2.24 -17.51 7.86
CA ALA A 225 -3.58 -17.99 8.18
C ALA A 225 -3.71 -18.32 9.68
N ALA A 226 -2.72 -19.00 10.26
CA ALA A 226 -2.67 -19.26 11.69
C ALA A 226 -2.58 -17.95 12.49
N CYS A 227 -1.70 -17.04 12.10
CA CYS A 227 -1.58 -15.74 12.76
C CYS A 227 -2.89 -14.94 12.69
N ALA A 228 -3.58 -14.90 11.55
CA ALA A 228 -4.83 -14.15 11.43
C ALA A 228 -6.00 -14.70 12.27
N ARG A 229 -5.95 -16.00 12.61
CA ARG A 229 -6.97 -16.67 13.44
C ARG A 229 -6.69 -16.57 14.94
N SER A 230 -5.51 -16.12 15.35
CA SER A 230 -5.21 -15.95 16.76
C SER A 230 -6.14 -14.90 17.39
N PRO A 231 -6.47 -15.00 18.70
CA PRO A 231 -7.48 -14.13 19.30
C PRO A 231 -7.15 -12.64 19.18
N VAL A 232 -5.89 -12.24 19.38
CA VAL A 232 -5.50 -10.82 19.36
C VAL A 232 -5.45 -10.30 17.93
N THR A 233 -4.83 -11.05 17.02
CA THR A 233 -4.80 -10.66 15.60
C THR A 233 -6.20 -10.63 15.00
N ALA A 234 -7.07 -11.60 15.27
CA ALA A 234 -8.46 -11.59 14.78
C ALA A 234 -9.24 -10.38 15.31
N ALA A 235 -9.09 -10.03 16.59
CA ALA A 235 -9.69 -8.83 17.17
C ALA A 235 -9.13 -7.54 16.53
N PHE A 236 -7.83 -7.52 16.27
CA PHE A 236 -7.17 -6.41 15.58
C PHE A 236 -7.69 -6.23 14.14
N LEU A 237 -7.75 -7.31 13.36
CA LEU A 237 -8.24 -7.31 11.97
C LEU A 237 -9.71 -6.86 11.85
N LYS A 238 -10.51 -7.05 12.91
CA LYS A 238 -11.89 -6.51 13.00
C LYS A 238 -11.92 -5.00 13.22
N ARG A 239 -10.96 -4.43 13.95
CA ARG A 239 -10.98 -3.02 14.40
C ARG A 239 -10.19 -2.06 13.52
N ALA A 240 -8.95 -2.40 13.19
CA ALA A 240 -7.93 -1.43 12.75
C ALA A 240 -7.70 -1.41 11.23
N GLY A 241 -8.52 -2.14 10.47
CA GLY A 241 -8.34 -2.30 9.03
C GLY A 241 -7.21 -3.28 8.71
N LYS A 242 -7.47 -4.21 7.80
CA LYS A 242 -6.65 -5.39 7.52
C LYS A 242 -5.39 -5.09 6.68
N HIS A 243 -4.99 -3.82 6.60
CA HIS A 243 -4.14 -3.30 5.53
C HIS A 243 -2.76 -3.94 5.50
N PHE A 244 -2.00 -3.84 6.60
CA PHE A 244 -0.61 -4.31 6.59
C PHE A 244 -0.54 -5.82 6.45
N PHE A 245 -1.47 -6.54 7.10
CA PHE A 245 -1.44 -7.99 7.15
C PHE A 245 -1.81 -8.58 5.79
N ALA A 246 -2.87 -8.03 5.15
CA ALA A 246 -3.26 -8.42 3.80
C ALA A 246 -2.16 -8.09 2.79
N ASP A 247 -1.51 -6.92 2.89
CA ASP A 247 -0.42 -6.58 1.96
C ASP A 247 0.78 -7.53 2.09
N ALA A 248 1.25 -7.76 3.33
CA ALA A 248 2.35 -8.69 3.58
C ALA A 248 2.05 -10.12 3.10
N TRP A 249 0.84 -10.60 3.34
CA TRP A 249 0.42 -11.93 2.89
C TRP A 249 0.32 -12.01 1.36
N MET A 250 -0.32 -11.03 0.73
CA MET A 250 -0.43 -10.95 -0.74
C MET A 250 0.93 -10.81 -1.43
N ASN A 251 1.93 -10.22 -0.76
CA ASN A 251 3.31 -10.14 -1.25
C ASN A 251 4.01 -11.50 -1.30
N GLN A 252 3.72 -12.39 -0.34
CA GLN A 252 4.40 -13.69 -0.25
C GLN A 252 3.65 -14.80 -1.00
N SER A 253 2.36 -14.95 -0.71
CA SER A 253 1.52 -16.06 -1.18
C SER A 253 0.16 -15.51 -1.59
N PRO A 254 0.02 -14.84 -2.74
CA PRO A 254 -1.21 -14.16 -3.13
C PRO A 254 -2.39 -15.12 -3.28
N GLU A 255 -2.15 -16.35 -3.74
CA GLU A 255 -3.21 -17.33 -3.90
C GLU A 255 -3.78 -17.75 -2.53
N GLU A 256 -2.89 -18.15 -1.62
CA GLU A 256 -3.23 -18.48 -0.24
C GLU A 256 -3.83 -17.28 0.51
N ALA A 257 -3.35 -16.07 0.23
CA ALA A 257 -3.84 -14.85 0.83
C ALA A 257 -5.29 -14.55 0.42
N PHE A 258 -5.63 -14.69 -0.85
CA PHE A 258 -7.01 -14.50 -1.32
C PHE A 258 -7.97 -15.48 -0.63
N ASP A 259 -7.66 -16.78 -0.68
CA ASP A 259 -8.50 -17.82 -0.09
C ASP A 259 -8.59 -17.65 1.44
N GLY A 260 -7.44 -17.36 2.07
CA GLY A 260 -7.32 -17.14 3.50
C GLY A 260 -8.10 -15.91 3.98
N ILE A 261 -7.99 -14.77 3.29
CA ILE A 261 -8.74 -13.55 3.62
C ILE A 261 -10.25 -13.79 3.49
N ILE A 262 -10.70 -14.48 2.43
CA ILE A 262 -12.11 -14.80 2.27
C ILE A 262 -12.59 -15.73 3.39
N ALA A 263 -11.85 -16.79 3.70
CA ALA A 263 -12.18 -17.71 4.78
C ALA A 263 -12.27 -16.98 6.13
N LEU A 264 -11.28 -16.15 6.46
CA LEU A 264 -11.28 -15.32 7.66
C LEU A 264 -12.47 -14.37 7.71
N ASN A 265 -12.86 -13.80 6.57
CA ASN A 265 -14.01 -12.90 6.50
C ASN A 265 -15.31 -13.64 6.81
N ARG A 266 -15.49 -14.84 6.24
CA ARG A 266 -16.63 -15.72 6.52
C ARG A 266 -16.66 -16.12 8.00
N GLU A 267 -15.54 -16.61 8.54
CA GLU A 267 -15.40 -17.02 9.95
C GLU A 267 -15.74 -15.87 10.92
N ASN A 268 -15.36 -14.64 10.57
CA ASN A 268 -15.57 -13.46 11.40
C ASN A 268 -16.90 -12.74 11.17
N GLY A 269 -17.74 -13.19 10.24
CA GLY A 269 -18.97 -12.51 9.86
C GLY A 269 -18.75 -11.11 9.27
N THR A 270 -17.58 -10.85 8.69
CA THR A 270 -17.28 -9.59 7.98
C THR A 270 -17.51 -9.77 6.48
N PRO A 271 -17.83 -8.70 5.71
CA PRO A 271 -17.98 -8.82 4.27
C PRO A 271 -16.75 -9.46 3.63
N ILE A 272 -16.94 -10.45 2.75
CA ILE A 272 -15.84 -11.20 2.11
C ILE A 272 -14.85 -10.32 1.33
N THR A 273 -15.28 -9.13 0.95
CA THR A 273 -14.51 -8.12 0.23
C THR A 273 -13.56 -7.33 1.13
N SER A 274 -13.74 -7.41 2.45
CA SER A 274 -13.00 -6.61 3.43
C SER A 274 -11.51 -6.99 3.42
N GLY A 275 -10.64 -6.04 3.07
CA GLY A 275 -9.18 -6.25 3.07
C GLY A 275 -8.60 -6.57 1.70
N LEU A 276 -9.40 -7.13 0.79
CA LEU A 276 -8.90 -7.74 -0.44
C LEU A 276 -8.21 -6.75 -1.39
N PHE A 277 -8.81 -5.58 -1.57
CA PHE A 277 -8.30 -4.54 -2.48
C PHE A 277 -7.43 -3.49 -1.78
N LEU A 278 -7.23 -3.62 -0.46
CA LEU A 278 -6.51 -2.61 0.33
C LEU A 278 -5.01 -2.58 0.01
N GLY A 279 -4.42 -3.74 -0.28
CA GLY A 279 -3.02 -3.84 -0.72
C GLY A 279 -2.76 -3.22 -2.10
N LEU A 280 -3.79 -2.98 -2.92
CA LEU A 280 -3.60 -2.34 -4.23
C LEU A 280 -3.51 -0.81 -4.15
N LYS A 281 -4.06 -0.18 -3.12
CA LYS A 281 -4.13 1.29 -2.99
C LYS A 281 -2.91 1.93 -2.32
N ARG A 282 -2.09 1.15 -1.63
CA ARG A 282 -0.98 1.66 -0.79
C ARG A 282 0.40 1.33 -1.32
N LEU A 283 0.50 0.46 -2.32
CA LEU A 283 1.78 0.27 -2.99
C LEU A 283 2.14 1.58 -3.67
N ASN A 284 3.39 1.95 -3.50
CA ASN A 284 3.97 3.13 -4.10
C ASN A 284 3.60 3.16 -5.59
N GLU A 285 3.04 4.26 -6.08
CA GLU A 285 2.66 4.48 -7.50
C GLU A 285 3.80 4.15 -8.49
N LYS A 286 5.02 4.01 -7.98
CA LYS A 286 6.26 3.68 -8.70
C LYS A 286 6.32 2.26 -9.28
N GLU A 287 5.42 1.34 -8.92
CA GLU A 287 5.41 -0.04 -9.46
C GLU A 287 4.05 -0.44 -10.06
N PRO A 288 3.58 0.27 -11.12
CA PRO A 288 2.25 0.04 -11.71
C PRO A 288 2.05 -1.39 -12.23
N GLU A 289 3.10 -2.03 -12.75
CA GLU A 289 3.03 -3.41 -13.25
C GLU A 289 2.83 -4.43 -12.13
N VAL A 290 3.44 -4.20 -10.96
CA VAL A 290 3.24 -5.07 -9.78
C VAL A 290 1.80 -4.97 -9.29
N MET A 291 1.23 -3.76 -9.27
CA MET A 291 -0.18 -3.55 -8.93
C MET A 291 -1.12 -4.22 -9.96
N ALA A 292 -0.83 -4.07 -11.25
CA ALA A 292 -1.63 -4.69 -12.31
C ALA A 292 -1.57 -6.22 -12.26
N GLU A 293 -0.41 -6.81 -12.00
CA GLU A 293 -0.24 -8.25 -11.78
C GLU A 293 -1.09 -8.74 -10.60
N ARG A 294 -1.08 -8.03 -9.46
CA ARG A 294 -1.92 -8.39 -8.31
C ARG A 294 -3.40 -8.29 -8.64
N ALA A 295 -3.83 -7.23 -9.32
CA ALA A 295 -5.21 -7.08 -9.77
C ALA A 295 -5.62 -8.25 -10.69
N ARG A 296 -4.75 -8.66 -11.63
CA ARG A 296 -4.96 -9.85 -12.47
C ARG A 296 -5.13 -11.12 -11.64
N ARG A 297 -4.30 -11.34 -10.62
CA ARG A 297 -4.41 -12.52 -9.75
C ARG A 297 -5.75 -12.56 -9.01
N ILE A 298 -6.15 -11.46 -8.40
CA ILE A 298 -7.45 -11.37 -7.72
C ILE A 298 -8.59 -11.66 -8.72
N GLY A 299 -8.53 -11.07 -9.92
CA GLY A 299 -9.53 -11.32 -10.98
C GLY A 299 -9.60 -12.78 -11.40
N ALA A 300 -8.45 -13.44 -11.55
CA ALA A 300 -8.38 -14.86 -11.88
C ALA A 300 -9.01 -15.73 -10.78
N GLN A 301 -8.76 -15.41 -9.51
CA GLN A 301 -9.30 -16.15 -8.37
C GLN A 301 -10.78 -15.88 -8.10
N THR A 302 -11.33 -14.72 -8.49
CA THR A 302 -12.78 -14.47 -8.40
C THR A 302 -13.59 -15.59 -9.08
N GLY A 303 -13.09 -16.17 -10.18
CA GLY A 303 -13.78 -17.26 -10.89
C GLY A 303 -13.95 -18.57 -10.08
N SER A 304 -13.23 -18.77 -8.98
CA SER A 304 -13.39 -19.95 -8.11
C SER A 304 -14.50 -19.81 -7.07
N LEU A 305 -15.05 -18.61 -6.89
CA LEU A 305 -16.08 -18.31 -5.90
C LEU A 305 -17.49 -18.68 -6.39
N SER A 306 -18.44 -18.73 -5.46
CA SER A 306 -19.86 -18.86 -5.83
C SER A 306 -20.37 -17.59 -6.55
N SER A 307 -21.42 -17.69 -7.37
CA SER A 307 -21.94 -16.56 -8.15
C SER A 307 -22.33 -15.34 -7.29
N GLU A 308 -22.87 -15.57 -6.09
CA GLU A 308 -23.19 -14.50 -5.13
C GLU A 308 -21.92 -13.79 -4.65
N GLU A 309 -20.89 -14.56 -4.30
CA GLU A 309 -19.62 -14.02 -3.83
C GLU A 309 -18.84 -13.33 -4.95
N GLN A 310 -18.89 -13.87 -6.17
CA GLN A 310 -18.37 -13.21 -7.37
C GLN A 310 -18.97 -11.82 -7.55
N ALA A 311 -20.30 -11.70 -7.45
CA ALA A 311 -20.98 -10.42 -7.58
C ALA A 311 -20.52 -9.40 -6.51
N LEU A 312 -20.37 -9.84 -5.26
CA LEU A 312 -19.86 -8.99 -4.16
C LEU A 312 -18.42 -8.52 -4.42
N ILE A 313 -17.55 -9.42 -4.86
CA ILE A 313 -16.13 -9.13 -5.13
C ILE A 313 -16.00 -8.20 -6.34
N ILE A 314 -16.76 -8.43 -7.40
CA ILE A 314 -16.86 -7.54 -8.56
C ILE A 314 -17.30 -6.13 -8.16
N GLN A 315 -18.35 -6.03 -7.35
CA GLN A 315 -18.85 -4.73 -6.88
C GLN A 315 -17.80 -4.00 -6.04
N ALA A 316 -17.10 -4.71 -5.16
CA ALA A 316 -16.01 -4.15 -4.38
C ALA A 316 -14.83 -3.72 -5.24
N ALA A 317 -14.40 -4.54 -6.20
CA ALA A 317 -13.33 -4.21 -7.14
C ALA A 317 -13.67 -2.94 -7.92
N ALA A 318 -14.87 -2.86 -8.49
CA ALA A 318 -15.31 -1.70 -9.25
C ALA A 318 -15.39 -0.44 -8.36
N LYS A 319 -15.84 -0.57 -7.10
CA LYS A 319 -15.84 0.55 -6.15
C LYS A 319 -14.43 0.98 -5.80
N ASP A 320 -13.58 0.06 -5.37
CA ASP A 320 -12.26 0.37 -4.81
C ASP A 320 -11.24 0.76 -5.87
N LEU A 321 -11.29 0.15 -7.07
CA LEU A 321 -10.38 0.42 -8.17
C LEU A 321 -10.92 1.46 -9.16
N SER A 322 -12.07 2.10 -8.88
CA SER A 322 -12.61 3.13 -9.76
C SER A 322 -11.74 4.39 -9.89
N GLY A 323 -10.79 4.62 -8.97
CA GLY A 323 -9.77 5.66 -9.12
C GLY A 323 -8.60 5.24 -10.01
N GLU A 324 -8.50 3.94 -10.32
CA GLU A 324 -7.35 3.31 -10.96
C GLU A 324 -7.78 2.45 -12.16
N PRO A 325 -8.20 3.08 -13.29
CA PRO A 325 -8.83 2.35 -14.40
C PRO A 325 -7.94 1.27 -15.01
N ALA A 326 -6.61 1.45 -14.97
CA ALA A 326 -5.65 0.44 -15.42
C ALA A 326 -5.71 -0.83 -14.56
N LEU A 327 -5.78 -0.67 -13.22
CA LEU A 327 -5.91 -1.79 -12.29
C LEU A 327 -7.27 -2.47 -12.41
N LEU A 328 -8.35 -1.70 -12.55
CA LEU A 328 -9.68 -2.26 -12.73
C LEU A 328 -9.77 -3.08 -14.04
N ARG A 329 -9.17 -2.61 -15.14
CA ARG A 329 -9.07 -3.40 -16.39
C ARG A 329 -8.23 -4.67 -16.21
N ALA A 330 -7.09 -4.56 -15.53
CA ALA A 330 -6.23 -5.70 -15.24
C ALA A 330 -7.01 -6.78 -14.46
N TYR A 331 -7.79 -6.35 -13.45
CA TYR A 331 -8.71 -7.21 -12.71
C TYR A 331 -9.77 -7.85 -13.61
N THR A 332 -10.57 -7.07 -14.34
CA THR A 332 -11.71 -7.63 -15.09
C THR A 332 -11.23 -8.57 -16.21
N ASN A 333 -10.17 -8.23 -16.93
CA ASN A 333 -9.63 -9.07 -18.01
C ASN A 333 -9.11 -10.44 -17.54
N ALA A 334 -8.71 -10.55 -16.28
CA ALA A 334 -8.21 -11.80 -15.73
C ALA A 334 -9.32 -12.74 -15.24
N ILE A 335 -10.56 -12.28 -15.13
CA ILE A 335 -11.70 -13.14 -14.77
C ILE A 335 -11.87 -14.21 -15.87
N PRO A 336 -11.73 -15.51 -15.56
CA PRO A 336 -11.64 -16.55 -16.59
C PRO A 336 -12.96 -16.77 -17.32
N ASP A 337 -14.07 -16.73 -16.58
CA ASP A 337 -15.42 -16.91 -17.12
C ASP A 337 -15.91 -15.67 -17.87
N ALA A 338 -16.37 -15.85 -19.11
CA ALA A 338 -16.73 -14.75 -20.01
C ALA A 338 -17.99 -14.01 -19.55
N GLU A 339 -18.96 -14.73 -18.98
CA GLU A 339 -20.20 -14.14 -18.47
C GLU A 339 -19.92 -13.31 -17.21
N THR A 340 -19.17 -13.87 -16.27
CA THR A 340 -18.72 -13.17 -15.06
C THR A 340 -17.87 -11.94 -15.41
N ARG A 341 -17.01 -12.05 -16.43
CA ARG A 341 -16.23 -10.92 -16.95
C ARG A 341 -17.13 -9.83 -17.54
N ALA A 342 -18.15 -10.20 -18.30
CA ALA A 342 -19.14 -9.27 -18.84
C ALA A 342 -19.85 -8.52 -17.70
N VAL A 343 -20.32 -9.24 -16.67
CA VAL A 343 -20.92 -8.65 -15.46
C VAL A 343 -19.95 -7.70 -14.75
N ALA A 344 -18.67 -8.07 -14.66
CA ALA A 344 -17.66 -7.23 -14.04
C ALA A 344 -17.41 -5.93 -14.80
N ASN A 345 -17.31 -6.01 -16.12
CA ASN A 345 -17.18 -4.86 -17.00
C ASN A 345 -18.41 -3.95 -16.95
N LEU A 346 -19.63 -4.50 -16.94
CA LEU A 346 -20.86 -3.72 -16.78
C LEU A 346 -20.92 -3.01 -15.41
N THR A 347 -20.53 -3.71 -14.35
CA THR A 347 -20.47 -3.12 -12.99
C THR A 347 -19.44 -2.00 -12.94
N ALA A 348 -18.25 -2.21 -13.50
CA ALA A 348 -17.21 -1.19 -13.64
C ALA A 348 -17.72 0.05 -14.41
N ALA A 349 -18.36 -0.16 -15.57
CA ALA A 349 -18.95 0.91 -16.37
C ALA A 349 -19.97 1.74 -15.58
N SER A 350 -20.90 1.08 -14.89
CA SER A 350 -21.96 1.76 -14.12
C SER A 350 -21.42 2.66 -13.00
N LEU A 351 -20.27 2.30 -12.39
CA LEU A 351 -19.61 3.08 -11.36
C LEU A 351 -18.73 4.18 -11.96
N MET A 352 -18.02 3.87 -13.04
CA MET A 352 -17.15 4.81 -13.74
C MET A 352 -17.94 5.92 -14.42
N VAL A 353 -19.17 5.67 -14.90
CA VAL A 353 -19.94 6.69 -15.64
C VAL A 353 -20.11 7.97 -14.84
N SER A 354 -20.21 7.87 -13.51
CA SER A 354 -20.28 9.05 -12.63
C SER A 354 -18.95 9.79 -12.48
N LYS A 355 -17.82 9.10 -12.59
CA LYS A 355 -16.51 9.68 -12.28
C LYS A 355 -15.75 10.12 -13.53
N ASP A 356 -15.75 9.25 -14.53
CA ASP A 356 -14.94 9.33 -15.73
C ASP A 356 -15.68 8.58 -16.86
N VAL A 357 -16.48 9.33 -17.61
CA VAL A 357 -17.26 8.79 -18.74
C VAL A 357 -16.36 8.12 -19.78
N PRO A 358 -15.24 8.73 -20.23
CA PRO A 358 -14.31 8.04 -21.14
C PRO A 358 -13.89 6.64 -20.66
N GLN A 359 -13.54 6.48 -19.39
CA GLN A 359 -13.18 5.16 -18.84
C GLN A 359 -14.37 4.21 -18.79
N ALA A 360 -15.57 4.70 -18.45
CA ALA A 360 -16.79 3.89 -18.46
C ALA A 360 -17.07 3.28 -19.84
N LEU A 361 -16.81 4.03 -20.92
CA LEU A 361 -17.00 3.53 -22.28
C LEU A 361 -16.08 2.34 -22.60
N ILE A 362 -14.83 2.37 -22.15
CA ILE A 362 -13.88 1.26 -22.33
C ILE A 362 -14.42 -0.03 -21.69
N PHE A 363 -15.01 0.08 -20.49
CA PHE A 363 -15.60 -1.07 -19.82
C PHE A 363 -16.88 -1.57 -20.51
N LEU A 364 -17.74 -0.67 -20.99
CA LEU A 364 -18.90 -1.08 -21.79
C LEU A 364 -18.48 -1.83 -23.06
N GLU A 365 -17.45 -1.35 -23.76
CA GLU A 365 -16.93 -1.99 -24.95
C GLU A 365 -16.42 -3.41 -24.67
N ALA A 366 -15.68 -3.59 -23.57
CA ALA A 366 -15.16 -4.89 -23.16
C ALA A 366 -16.23 -5.84 -22.58
N GLY A 367 -17.33 -5.31 -22.04
CA GLY A 367 -18.30 -6.07 -21.24
C GLY A 367 -19.64 -6.37 -21.89
N SER A 368 -19.99 -5.69 -22.97
CA SER A 368 -21.33 -5.77 -23.53
C SER A 368 -21.33 -5.98 -25.04
N ALA A 369 -22.37 -6.67 -25.51
CA ALA A 369 -22.61 -6.87 -26.93
C ALA A 369 -22.78 -5.50 -27.62
N PRO A 370 -22.20 -5.29 -28.81
CA PRO A 370 -22.22 -4.01 -29.51
C PRO A 370 -23.60 -3.33 -29.56
N GLU A 371 -24.66 -4.12 -29.76
CA GLU A 371 -26.05 -3.67 -29.85
C GLU A 371 -26.64 -3.17 -28.53
N THR A 372 -26.07 -3.54 -27.38
CA THR A 372 -26.60 -3.20 -26.03
C THR A 372 -25.86 -2.03 -25.37
N ARG A 373 -24.67 -1.68 -25.87
CA ARG A 373 -23.78 -0.68 -25.26
C ARG A 373 -24.47 0.68 -25.07
N LEU A 374 -25.18 1.14 -26.10
CA LEU A 374 -25.82 2.45 -26.09
C LEU A 374 -27.00 2.50 -25.12
N ASP A 375 -27.79 1.42 -25.07
CA ASP A 375 -28.96 1.34 -24.19
C ASP A 375 -28.52 1.30 -22.71
N LEU A 376 -27.47 0.55 -22.40
CA LEU A 376 -26.88 0.50 -21.06
C LEU A 376 -26.28 1.84 -20.64
N LEU A 377 -25.56 2.52 -21.54
CA LEU A 377 -25.00 3.84 -21.26
C LEU A 377 -26.10 4.85 -20.96
N GLU A 378 -27.16 4.88 -21.78
CA GLU A 378 -28.31 5.76 -21.60
C GLU A 378 -29.05 5.47 -20.29
N GLU A 379 -29.26 4.19 -19.96
CA GLU A 379 -29.84 3.77 -18.69
C GLU A 379 -29.01 4.28 -17.51
N TYR A 380 -27.70 4.07 -17.53
CA TYR A 380 -26.81 4.49 -16.45
C TYR A 380 -26.73 6.01 -16.30
N LEU A 381 -26.70 6.75 -17.42
CA LEU A 381 -26.72 8.22 -17.41
C LEU A 381 -28.05 8.77 -16.88
N THR A 382 -29.16 8.08 -17.13
CA THR A 382 -30.51 8.52 -16.74
C THR A 382 -30.85 8.16 -15.29
N ALA A 383 -30.37 7.02 -14.79
CA ALA A 383 -30.66 6.54 -13.43
C ALA A 383 -29.92 7.30 -12.32
N ARG A 384 -28.98 8.19 -12.66
CA ARG A 384 -28.06 8.81 -11.69
C ARG A 384 -28.57 10.14 -11.10
N PRO A 385 -28.21 10.44 -9.83
CA PRO A 385 -28.42 11.76 -9.21
C PRO A 385 -27.70 12.88 -9.98
N LYS A 386 -28.31 14.07 -10.02
CA LYS A 386 -27.88 15.23 -10.84
C LYS A 386 -26.53 15.85 -10.46
N ASP A 387 -25.92 15.39 -9.37
CA ASP A 387 -24.71 15.95 -8.73
C ASP A 387 -23.48 15.04 -8.86
N ALA A 388 -23.61 13.90 -9.56
CA ALA A 388 -22.61 12.85 -9.53
C ALA A 388 -21.44 13.01 -10.53
N PHE A 389 -21.46 13.98 -11.46
CA PHE A 389 -20.53 14.01 -12.60
C PHE A 389 -19.36 14.99 -12.46
N GLY A 390 -18.18 14.52 -12.88
CA GLY A 390 -17.00 15.34 -13.15
C GLY A 390 -17.19 16.26 -14.36
N TRP A 391 -16.37 17.31 -14.46
CA TRP A 391 -16.35 18.20 -15.62
C TRP A 391 -15.69 17.48 -16.81
N ILE A 392 -16.41 17.32 -17.93
CA ILE A 392 -15.81 16.88 -19.20
C ILE A 392 -15.26 18.09 -19.96
N ASN A 393 -14.02 17.99 -20.43
CA ASN A 393 -13.42 19.01 -21.28
C ASN A 393 -13.79 18.77 -22.77
N GLY A 394 -13.41 19.70 -23.65
CA GLY A 394 -13.71 19.58 -25.08
C GLY A 394 -13.06 18.37 -25.77
N ALA A 395 -11.88 17.94 -25.32
CA ALA A 395 -11.21 16.74 -25.82
C ALA A 395 -11.93 15.47 -25.35
N ASP A 396 -12.38 15.41 -24.09
CA ASP A 396 -13.17 14.29 -23.57
C ASP A 396 -14.48 14.15 -24.35
N GLU A 397 -15.18 15.26 -24.61
CA GLU A 397 -16.39 15.27 -25.43
C GLU A 397 -16.12 14.72 -26.84
N GLN A 398 -15.04 15.16 -27.49
CA GLN A 398 -14.69 14.67 -28.82
C GLN A 398 -14.40 13.15 -28.79
N GLY A 399 -13.67 12.67 -27.78
CA GLY A 399 -13.39 11.25 -27.59
C GLY A 399 -14.66 10.42 -27.35
N ILE A 400 -15.60 10.92 -26.54
CA ILE A 400 -16.90 10.28 -26.32
C ILE A 400 -17.70 10.23 -27.62
N ARG A 401 -17.80 11.35 -28.36
CA ARG A 401 -18.52 11.41 -29.64
C ARG A 401 -17.95 10.41 -30.66
N GLN A 402 -16.62 10.33 -30.75
CA GLN A 402 -15.94 9.38 -31.62
C GLN A 402 -16.28 7.94 -31.24
N THR A 403 -16.21 7.60 -29.95
CA THR A 403 -16.55 6.26 -29.44
C THR A 403 -18.01 5.89 -29.69
N LEU A 404 -18.95 6.82 -29.45
CA LEU A 404 -20.37 6.56 -29.73
C LEU A 404 -20.63 6.40 -31.23
N THR A 405 -19.88 7.09 -32.08
CA THR A 405 -19.92 6.89 -33.54
C THR A 405 -19.45 5.49 -33.93
N THR A 406 -18.37 4.98 -33.32
CA THR A 406 -17.91 3.59 -33.60
C THR A 406 -18.90 2.54 -33.11
N TRP A 407 -19.74 2.88 -32.13
CA TRP A 407 -20.86 2.05 -31.69
C TRP A 407 -22.14 2.24 -32.53
N ASN A 408 -22.05 2.94 -33.67
CA ASN A 408 -23.17 3.22 -34.59
C ASN A 408 -24.32 4.03 -33.96
N ALA A 409 -24.04 4.90 -32.98
CA ALA A 409 -25.04 5.85 -32.49
C ALA A 409 -25.36 6.90 -33.56
N SER A 410 -26.64 7.29 -33.68
CA SER A 410 -27.02 8.39 -34.57
C SER A 410 -26.49 9.72 -34.02
N PRO A 411 -26.22 10.73 -34.88
CA PRO A 411 -25.78 12.05 -34.43
C PRO A 411 -26.68 12.66 -33.35
N GLU A 412 -28.00 12.47 -33.48
CA GLU A 412 -28.99 12.96 -32.52
C GLU A 412 -28.85 12.27 -31.16
N ARG A 413 -28.70 10.94 -31.15
CA ARG A 413 -28.51 10.17 -29.91
C ARG A 413 -27.19 10.55 -29.23
N ILE A 414 -26.13 10.80 -30.00
CA ILE A 414 -24.85 11.29 -29.48
C ILE A 414 -25.04 12.65 -28.80
N ASP A 415 -25.72 13.59 -29.46
CA ASP A 415 -25.99 14.91 -28.91
C ASP A 415 -26.83 14.86 -27.62
N ASP A 416 -27.84 13.98 -27.57
CA ASP A 416 -28.66 13.77 -26.39
C ASP A 416 -27.85 13.20 -25.22
N LEU A 417 -27.01 12.19 -25.46
CA LEU A 417 -26.14 11.62 -24.42
C LEU A 417 -25.12 12.65 -23.91
N ILE A 418 -24.46 13.38 -24.81
CA ILE A 418 -23.53 14.46 -24.44
C ILE A 418 -24.26 15.54 -23.63
N LYS A 419 -25.49 15.88 -24.01
CA LYS A 419 -26.31 16.82 -23.25
C LYS A 419 -26.62 16.29 -21.86
N ILE A 420 -26.96 15.01 -21.68
CA ILE A 420 -27.18 14.41 -20.35
C ILE A 420 -25.90 14.52 -19.51
N ILE A 421 -24.76 14.13 -20.06
CA ILE A 421 -23.44 14.20 -19.39
C ILE A 421 -23.12 15.63 -18.97
N LYS A 422 -23.41 16.64 -19.82
CA LYS A 422 -23.14 18.06 -19.52
C LYS A 422 -24.16 18.73 -18.59
N ARG A 423 -25.42 18.27 -18.56
CA ARG A 423 -26.55 18.96 -17.90
C ARG A 423 -26.50 18.91 -16.38
N GLN A 424 -25.67 18.07 -15.81
CA GLN A 424 -25.60 17.76 -14.37
C GLN A 424 -24.77 18.76 -13.54
N LYS A 425 -24.70 20.03 -13.96
CA LYS A 425 -23.86 21.05 -13.30
C LYS A 425 -24.49 22.44 -13.17
N ARG A 426 -25.82 22.53 -13.18
CA ARG A 426 -26.52 23.79 -12.90
C ARG A 426 -27.02 23.85 -11.47
#